data_AF-A0A945UW16-F1
#
_entry.id   AF-A0A945UW16-F1
#
_cell.length_a   1.000
_cell.length_b   1.000
_cell.length_c   1.000
_cell.angle_alpha   90.00
_cell.angle_beta   90.00
_cell.angle_gamma   90.00
#
_symmetry.space_group_name_H-M   'P 1'
#
loop_
_entity.id
_entity.type
_entity.pdbx_description
1 polymer ?
#
loop_
_entity_poly.entity_id
_entity_poly.type
_entity_poly.pdbx_seq_one_letter_code
_entity_poly.pdbx_strand_id
1 'polypeptide(L)'
;MVALVFGPISAPAATPVAVSSRAAPVRDHHLFVGIDLFLSDGTEQLKINKLEGEVAILDTLEKKRINLIQTSGLRWKMATKVSSSIVTIDDLELAETFTNLYGEGRDRISNQLGVQLMADQNLDRAELSAREGLLNMGSTGSITDAGQDLGAENQSIIDQAVALQGSISDSGMLGAAPGDSADQVPNAIEITFKISSAHLIMDAHVFGTVVIQTEAGIRDAIFHEHVGKVDQTPKKITILQPGLPSGFEIKQSTIHVFNHGEEFATNHSEKHYELTASEAVEFVRLDHQGNHRRDSVPAQPVWPLAPRELHAATHSREFDFPVTVKISATGELQSIEGDELILPHNVREAVENMTFLPALEAGQPRESILTFNPADFFKE
;
A
#
# COMPACT_ATOMS: atom_id res chain seq x y z
N MET A 1 -70.23 9.44 73.32
CA MET A 1 -69.56 10.21 72.25
C MET A 1 -68.07 9.98 72.44
N VAL A 2 -67.49 9.06 71.67
CA VAL A 2 -66.09 8.62 71.79
C VAL A 2 -65.33 9.19 70.60
N ALA A 3 -64.34 10.04 70.86
CA ALA A 3 -63.51 10.64 69.82
C ALA A 3 -62.37 9.69 69.45
N LEU A 4 -62.33 9.26 68.19
CA LEU A 4 -61.24 8.46 67.62
C LEU A 4 -60.17 9.41 67.06
N VAL A 5 -58.98 9.36 67.65
CA VAL A 5 -57.79 10.11 67.20
C VAL A 5 -57.00 9.23 66.25
N PHE A 6 -56.90 9.63 64.98
CA PHE A 6 -56.02 9.00 63.99
C PHE A 6 -54.71 9.79 63.92
N GLY A 7 -53.60 9.16 64.33
CA GLY A 7 -52.26 9.69 64.14
C GLY A 7 -51.66 9.21 62.81
N PRO A 8 -50.88 10.05 62.09
CA PRO A 8 -50.26 9.67 60.83
C PRO A 8 -49.11 8.68 61.06
N ILE A 9 -49.14 7.56 60.33
CA ILE A 9 -48.05 6.59 60.25
C ILE A 9 -47.07 7.10 59.19
N SER A 10 -45.90 7.57 59.62
CA SER A 10 -44.81 7.96 58.73
C SER A 10 -44.00 6.72 58.35
N ALA A 11 -44.09 6.28 57.09
CA ALA A 11 -43.29 5.17 56.58
C ALA A 11 -41.86 5.64 56.30
N PRO A 12 -40.81 4.86 56.68
CA PRO A 12 -39.43 5.22 56.40
C PRO A 12 -39.18 5.26 54.89
N ALA A 13 -38.62 6.37 54.40
CA ALA A 13 -38.19 6.52 53.02
C ALA A 13 -37.11 5.48 52.69
N ALA A 14 -37.37 4.63 51.70
CA ALA A 14 -36.43 3.64 51.23
C ALA A 14 -35.17 4.34 50.68
N THR A 15 -34.00 3.89 51.13
CA THR A 15 -32.71 4.32 50.61
C THR A 15 -32.65 4.03 49.10
N PRO A 16 -32.29 5.03 48.26
CA PRO A 16 -32.18 4.80 46.82
C PRO A 16 -31.10 3.74 46.55
N VAL A 17 -31.50 2.66 45.88
CA VAL A 17 -30.59 1.60 45.44
C VAL A 17 -29.65 2.20 44.40
N ALA A 18 -28.38 2.34 44.76
CA ALA A 18 -27.34 2.78 43.84
C ALA A 18 -27.12 1.68 42.78
N VAL A 19 -27.55 1.93 41.55
CA VAL A 19 -27.26 1.04 40.42
C VAL A 19 -25.88 1.41 39.90
N SER A 20 -24.87 0.60 40.23
CA SER A 20 -23.55 0.72 39.61
C SER A 20 -23.67 0.34 38.13
N SER A 21 -23.64 1.33 37.23
CA SER A 21 -23.53 1.08 35.81
C SER A 21 -22.18 0.40 35.52
N ARG A 22 -22.23 -0.83 35.00
CA ARG A 22 -21.04 -1.53 34.50
C ARG A 22 -20.43 -0.68 33.39
N ALA A 23 -19.11 -0.46 33.43
CA ALA A 23 -18.41 0.25 32.37
C ALA A 23 -18.72 -0.43 31.02
N ALA A 24 -18.99 0.38 30.00
CA ALA A 24 -19.19 -0.12 28.66
C ALA A 24 -17.91 -0.85 28.18
N PRO A 25 -18.03 -1.99 27.50
CA PRO A 25 -16.86 -2.68 26.96
C PRO A 25 -16.16 -1.81 25.91
N VAL A 26 -14.83 -1.89 25.85
CA VAL A 26 -14.01 -1.18 24.86
C VAL A 26 -14.29 -1.75 23.47
N ARG A 27 -14.51 -0.87 22.48
CA ARG A 27 -14.79 -1.23 21.08
C ARG A 27 -13.64 -0.76 20.19
N ASP A 28 -12.55 -1.48 20.21
CA ASP A 28 -11.27 -1.18 19.53
C ASP A 28 -11.02 -2.06 18.29
N HIS A 29 -11.98 -2.91 17.93
CA HIS A 29 -11.93 -3.72 16.72
C HIS A 29 -12.89 -3.15 15.68
N HIS A 30 -12.66 -3.45 14.40
CA HIS A 30 -13.39 -2.83 13.31
C HIS A 30 -13.88 -3.86 12.31
N LEU A 31 -15.18 -3.88 12.04
CA LEU A 31 -15.80 -4.59 10.92
C LEU A 31 -16.04 -3.59 9.79
N PHE A 32 -15.64 -3.94 8.57
CA PHE A 32 -15.75 -3.04 7.43
C PHE A 32 -15.85 -3.81 6.11
N VAL A 33 -16.22 -3.12 5.03
CA VAL A 33 -16.12 -3.64 3.67
C VAL A 33 -14.81 -3.14 3.08
N GLY A 34 -13.87 -4.06 2.91
CA GLY A 34 -12.59 -3.85 2.25
C GLY A 34 -12.54 -4.56 0.89
N ILE A 35 -11.33 -4.84 0.41
CA ILE A 35 -11.11 -5.47 -0.90
C ILE A 35 -10.14 -6.65 -0.84
N ASP A 36 -10.45 -7.69 -1.60
CA ASP A 36 -9.49 -8.73 -1.95
C ASP A 36 -8.91 -8.43 -3.33
N LEU A 37 -7.59 -8.51 -3.45
CA LEU A 37 -6.87 -8.25 -4.71
C LEU A 37 -6.62 -9.57 -5.45
N PHE A 38 -6.71 -9.54 -6.78
CA PHE A 38 -6.57 -10.69 -7.67
C PHE A 38 -5.73 -10.32 -8.89
N LEU A 39 -4.94 -11.29 -9.36
CA LEU A 39 -4.27 -11.22 -10.66
C LEU A 39 -4.84 -12.25 -11.62
N SER A 40 -4.86 -11.91 -12.91
CA SER A 40 -5.19 -12.85 -13.97
C SER A 40 -3.90 -13.53 -14.44
N ASP A 41 -3.83 -14.86 -14.30
CA ASP A 41 -2.75 -15.70 -14.85
C ASP A 41 -3.38 -16.67 -15.86
N GLY A 42 -3.28 -16.32 -17.14
CA GLY A 42 -4.02 -17.01 -18.20
C GLY A 42 -5.54 -16.88 -18.03
N THR A 43 -6.21 -17.99 -17.75
CA THR A 43 -7.67 -18.04 -17.52
C THR A 43 -8.06 -18.01 -16.05
N GLU A 44 -7.10 -18.12 -15.14
CA GLU A 44 -7.35 -18.22 -13.70
C GLU A 44 -7.22 -16.85 -13.02
N GLN A 45 -8.05 -16.62 -12.01
CA GLN A 45 -7.92 -15.47 -11.10
C GLN A 45 -7.32 -15.95 -9.79
N LEU A 46 -6.08 -15.56 -9.54
CA LEU A 46 -5.34 -15.94 -8.34
C LEU A 46 -5.39 -14.79 -7.34
N LYS A 47 -5.76 -15.10 -6.10
CA LYS A 47 -5.77 -14.10 -5.00
C LYS A 47 -4.34 -13.67 -4.70
N ILE A 48 -4.14 -12.37 -4.53
CA ILE A 48 -2.87 -11.81 -4.09
C ILE A 48 -2.83 -11.92 -2.58
N ASN A 49 -1.78 -12.54 -2.07
CA ASN A 49 -1.54 -12.67 -0.64
C ASN A 49 -0.77 -11.46 -0.08
N LYS A 50 0.19 -10.90 -0.83
CA LYS A 50 0.98 -9.71 -0.44
C LYS A 50 1.42 -8.93 -1.68
N LEU A 51 1.55 -7.61 -1.54
CA LEU A 51 2.21 -6.73 -2.50
C LEU A 51 3.57 -6.27 -1.93
N GLU A 52 4.63 -6.38 -2.72
CA GLU A 52 6.00 -5.94 -2.41
C GLU A 52 6.48 -5.05 -3.55
N GLY A 53 6.16 -3.76 -3.47
CA GLY A 53 6.37 -2.82 -4.57
C GLY A 53 5.67 -3.33 -5.84
N GLU A 54 6.41 -3.48 -6.93
CA GLU A 54 5.87 -3.96 -8.20
C GLU A 54 5.68 -5.49 -8.27
N VAL A 55 5.90 -6.23 -7.18
CA VAL A 55 5.77 -7.69 -7.15
C VAL A 55 4.55 -8.09 -6.33
N ALA A 56 3.67 -8.90 -6.91
CA ALA A 56 2.60 -9.57 -6.19
C ALA A 56 3.01 -11.00 -5.82
N ILE A 57 2.78 -11.37 -4.56
CA ILE A 57 2.91 -12.73 -4.06
C ILE A 57 1.52 -13.36 -4.05
N LEU A 58 1.34 -14.44 -4.81
CA LEU A 58 0.05 -15.11 -4.95
C LEU A 58 -0.22 -16.10 -3.83
N ASP A 59 -1.49 -16.25 -3.48
CA ASP A 59 -2.00 -17.25 -2.53
C ASP A 59 -2.02 -18.65 -3.18
N THR A 60 -0.83 -19.23 -3.29
CA THR A 60 -0.56 -20.55 -3.88
C THR A 60 0.41 -21.29 -2.97
N LEU A 61 0.42 -22.63 -3.05
CA LEU A 61 1.36 -23.45 -2.25
C LEU A 61 2.83 -23.06 -2.48
N GLU A 62 3.18 -22.62 -3.69
CA GLU A 62 4.53 -22.20 -4.07
C GLU A 62 4.81 -20.70 -3.83
N LYS A 63 3.83 -19.93 -3.34
CA LYS A 63 3.92 -18.46 -3.17
C LYS A 63 4.47 -17.76 -4.42
N LYS A 64 3.91 -18.08 -5.59
CA LYS A 64 4.39 -17.56 -6.89
C LYS A 64 4.47 -16.03 -6.87
N ARG A 65 5.63 -15.50 -7.25
CA ARG A 65 5.91 -14.06 -7.42
C ARG A 65 5.68 -13.63 -8.85
N ILE A 66 4.88 -12.59 -9.06
CA ILE A 66 4.58 -12.04 -10.39
C ILE A 66 4.81 -10.52 -10.37
N ASN A 67 5.55 -9.99 -11.35
CA ASN A 67 5.69 -8.55 -11.51
C ASN A 67 4.41 -7.95 -12.11
N LEU A 68 3.84 -6.94 -11.46
CA LEU A 68 2.59 -6.28 -11.84
C LEU A 68 2.63 -5.70 -13.26
N ILE A 69 3.78 -5.20 -13.72
CA ILE A 69 3.96 -4.65 -15.08
C ILE A 69 3.75 -5.72 -16.15
N GLN A 70 4.04 -6.98 -15.84
CA GLN A 70 3.91 -8.11 -16.77
C GLN A 70 2.48 -8.67 -16.82
N THR A 71 1.57 -8.18 -15.99
CA THR A 71 0.21 -8.70 -15.87
C THR A 71 -0.76 -7.89 -16.72
N SER A 72 -1.92 -8.47 -17.04
CA SER A 72 -3.02 -7.75 -17.69
C SER A 72 -3.75 -6.75 -16.78
N GLY A 73 -3.18 -6.44 -15.61
CA GLY A 73 -3.75 -5.56 -14.61
C GLY A 73 -4.32 -6.29 -13.39
N LEU A 74 -4.44 -5.53 -12.31
CA LEU A 74 -4.95 -5.97 -11.02
C LEU A 74 -6.47 -5.85 -11.00
N ARG A 75 -7.14 -6.88 -10.46
CA ARG A 75 -8.59 -6.88 -10.21
C ARG A 75 -8.83 -6.92 -8.71
N TRP A 76 -9.96 -6.42 -8.27
CA TRP A 76 -10.33 -6.44 -6.87
C TRP A 76 -11.81 -6.82 -6.71
N LYS A 77 -12.18 -7.34 -5.54
CA LYS A 77 -13.56 -7.66 -5.17
C LYS A 77 -13.82 -7.18 -3.76
N MET A 78 -14.99 -6.62 -3.51
CA MET A 78 -15.41 -6.24 -2.16
C MET A 78 -15.52 -7.48 -1.26
N ALA A 79 -15.01 -7.38 -0.05
CA ALA A 79 -15.07 -8.43 0.96
C ALA A 79 -15.32 -7.81 2.34
N THR A 80 -16.14 -8.48 3.17
CA THR A 80 -16.29 -8.07 4.57
C THR A 80 -15.08 -8.56 5.36
N LYS A 81 -14.43 -7.65 6.08
CA LYS A 81 -13.20 -7.91 6.82
C LYS A 81 -13.29 -7.38 8.23
N VAL A 82 -12.39 -7.88 9.08
CA VAL A 82 -12.15 -7.33 10.41
C VAL A 82 -10.71 -6.88 10.55
N SER A 83 -10.49 -5.90 11.41
CA SER A 83 -9.15 -5.47 11.81
C SER A 83 -9.11 -5.13 13.30
N SER A 84 -7.97 -5.40 13.94
CA SER A 84 -7.68 -5.04 15.33
C SER A 84 -7.25 -3.57 15.50
N SER A 85 -7.16 -2.80 14.41
CA SER A 85 -6.73 -1.40 14.44
C SER A 85 -7.36 -0.59 13.30
N ILE A 86 -7.41 0.73 13.49
CA ILE A 86 -7.82 1.69 12.47
C ILE A 86 -6.63 2.54 12.03
N VAL A 87 -6.62 2.86 10.74
CA VAL A 87 -5.70 3.83 10.13
C VAL A 87 -6.49 5.07 9.73
N THR A 88 -6.04 6.24 10.16
CA THR A 88 -6.68 7.51 9.84
C THR A 88 -6.08 8.07 8.55
N ILE A 89 -6.96 8.44 7.62
CA ILE A 89 -6.63 9.19 6.41
C ILE A 89 -7.32 10.55 6.48
N ASP A 90 -6.51 11.61 6.61
CA ASP A 90 -6.95 12.99 6.68
C ASP A 90 -6.53 13.76 5.42
N ASP A 91 -7.21 14.88 5.16
CA ASP A 91 -6.88 15.81 4.07
C ASP A 91 -6.73 15.12 2.69
N LEU A 92 -7.63 14.19 2.37
CA LEU A 92 -7.64 13.53 1.06
C LEU A 92 -8.07 14.51 -0.03
N GLU A 93 -7.11 14.87 -0.87
CA GLU A 93 -7.26 15.77 -2.01
C GLU A 93 -6.91 15.02 -3.30
N LEU A 94 -7.73 15.23 -4.33
CA LEU A 94 -7.45 14.78 -5.69
C LEU A 94 -7.38 16.01 -6.58
N ALA A 95 -6.22 16.23 -7.21
CA ALA A 95 -6.01 17.31 -8.14
C ALA A 95 -5.75 16.75 -9.54
N GLU A 96 -6.51 17.25 -10.52
CA GLU A 96 -6.18 17.05 -11.93
C GLU A 96 -4.86 17.76 -12.22
N THR A 97 -3.91 17.02 -12.77
CA THR A 97 -2.58 17.55 -13.08
C THR A 97 -2.10 17.05 -14.43
N PHE A 98 -0.97 17.56 -14.85
CA PHE A 98 -0.33 17.21 -16.09
C PHE A 98 1.06 16.62 -15.84
N THR A 99 1.39 15.56 -16.57
CA THR A 99 2.75 15.03 -16.60
C THR A 99 3.25 14.78 -18.02
N ASN A 100 4.54 15.06 -18.21
CA ASN A 100 5.30 14.69 -19.41
C ASN A 100 5.81 13.23 -19.35
N LEU A 101 5.70 12.55 -18.21
CA LEU A 101 6.30 11.23 -18.01
C LEU A 101 5.63 10.11 -18.83
N TYR A 102 4.37 10.28 -19.21
CA TYR A 102 3.61 9.28 -19.98
C TYR A 102 2.81 9.97 -21.10
N GLY A 103 3.24 9.75 -22.35
CA GLY A 103 2.66 10.35 -23.57
C GLY A 103 3.73 10.94 -24.50
N GLU A 104 3.39 11.98 -25.27
CA GLU A 104 4.29 12.73 -26.17
C GLU A 104 5.60 13.17 -25.50
N GLY A 105 5.66 13.28 -24.18
CA GLY A 105 6.90 13.60 -23.46
C GLY A 105 7.96 12.50 -23.57
N ARG A 106 7.58 11.22 -23.70
CA ARG A 106 8.54 10.14 -23.97
C ARG A 106 9.04 10.19 -25.42
N ASP A 107 8.17 10.56 -26.35
CA ASP A 107 8.55 10.83 -27.74
C ASP A 107 9.41 12.10 -27.84
N ARG A 108 9.15 13.14 -27.05
CA ARG A 108 9.96 14.36 -26.99
C ARG A 108 11.32 14.09 -26.34
N ILE A 109 11.38 13.32 -25.25
CA ILE A 109 12.65 12.90 -24.64
C ILE A 109 13.42 12.00 -25.61
N SER A 110 12.76 11.04 -26.27
CA SER A 110 13.38 10.19 -27.30
C SER A 110 13.85 11.01 -28.51
N ASN A 111 13.07 11.99 -28.96
CA ASN A 111 13.43 12.88 -30.06
C ASN A 111 14.56 13.81 -29.66
N GLN A 112 14.59 14.32 -28.43
CA GLN A 112 15.64 15.18 -27.92
C GLN A 112 16.95 14.41 -27.71
N LEU A 113 16.88 13.17 -27.19
CA LEU A 113 18.02 12.27 -27.12
C LEU A 113 18.52 11.89 -28.53
N GLY A 114 17.59 11.68 -29.47
CA GLY A 114 17.90 11.44 -30.88
C GLY A 114 18.59 12.62 -31.55
N VAL A 115 18.15 13.85 -31.27
CA VAL A 115 18.80 15.09 -31.72
C VAL A 115 20.17 15.26 -31.10
N GLN A 116 20.36 14.93 -29.81
CA GLN A 116 21.68 14.93 -29.17
C GLN A 116 22.63 13.91 -29.82
N LEU A 117 22.17 12.68 -30.05
CA LEU A 117 22.96 11.65 -30.73
C LEU A 117 23.33 12.06 -32.16
N MET A 118 22.44 12.73 -32.89
CA MET A 118 22.75 13.29 -34.20
C MET A 118 23.74 14.45 -34.12
N ALA A 119 23.65 15.31 -33.10
CA ALA A 119 24.60 16.40 -32.89
C ALA A 119 26.01 15.86 -32.61
N ASP A 120 26.14 14.86 -31.74
CA ASP A 120 27.41 14.19 -31.44
C ASP A 120 27.98 13.48 -32.68
N GLN A 121 27.16 12.75 -33.44
CA GLN A 121 27.61 12.12 -34.69
C GLN A 121 28.06 13.13 -35.74
N ASN A 122 27.41 14.30 -35.81
CA ASN A 122 27.82 15.37 -36.72
C ASN A 122 29.13 16.03 -36.28
N LEU A 123 29.37 16.18 -34.96
CA LEU A 123 30.63 16.64 -34.42
C LEU A 123 31.77 15.65 -34.70
N ASP A 124 31.56 14.36 -34.45
CA ASP A 124 32.55 13.30 -34.75
C ASP A 124 32.87 13.25 -36.25
N ARG A 125 31.84 13.42 -37.10
CA ARG A 125 32.02 13.45 -38.55
C ARG A 125 32.74 14.72 -39.01
N ALA A 126 32.46 15.87 -38.41
CA ALA A 126 33.17 17.11 -38.69
C ALA A 126 34.64 16.99 -38.29
N GLU A 127 34.95 16.41 -37.12
CA GLU A 127 36.31 16.15 -36.67
C GLU A 127 37.07 15.19 -37.59
N LEU A 128 36.44 14.08 -37.98
CA LEU A 128 37.00 13.14 -38.96
C LEU A 128 37.27 13.82 -40.31
N SER A 129 36.35 14.64 -40.81
CA SER A 129 36.53 15.37 -42.07
C SER A 129 37.64 16.42 -42.00
N ALA A 130 37.78 17.13 -40.86
CA ALA A 130 38.87 18.07 -40.64
C ALA A 130 40.22 17.34 -40.59
N ARG A 131 40.25 16.17 -39.96
CA ARG A 131 41.45 15.32 -39.86
C ARG A 131 41.82 14.69 -41.20
N GLU A 132 40.85 14.29 -42.02
CA GLU A 132 41.09 13.84 -43.40
C GLU A 132 41.56 15.00 -44.30
N GLY A 133 41.02 16.21 -44.12
CA GLY A 133 41.49 17.41 -44.80
C GLY A 133 42.97 17.72 -44.50
N LEU A 134 43.37 17.58 -43.23
CA LEU A 134 44.77 17.69 -42.79
C LEU A 134 45.68 16.59 -43.37
N LEU A 135 45.16 15.38 -43.59
CA LEU A 135 45.93 14.28 -44.18
C LEU A 135 46.05 14.40 -45.72
N ASN A 136 45.05 14.98 -46.39
CA ASN A 136 45.07 15.21 -47.84
C ASN A 136 45.84 16.48 -48.24
N MET A 137 45.90 17.49 -47.37
CA MET A 137 46.88 18.56 -47.47
C MET A 137 48.22 18.01 -47.01
N GLY A 138 48.93 17.30 -47.89
CA GLY A 138 50.25 16.71 -47.67
C GLY A 138 51.34 17.72 -47.27
N SER A 139 51.21 18.29 -46.08
CA SER A 139 52.12 19.26 -45.48
C SER A 139 53.11 18.49 -44.61
N THR A 140 54.21 18.07 -45.22
CA THR A 140 55.47 17.78 -44.52
C THR A 140 56.12 19.07 -44.02
N GLY A 141 55.42 19.79 -43.13
CA GLY A 141 55.87 21.03 -42.52
C GLY A 141 55.37 21.15 -41.08
N SER A 142 56.32 21.13 -40.14
CA SER A 142 56.25 21.56 -38.73
C SER A 142 54.85 21.85 -38.14
N ILE A 143 54.42 21.02 -37.19
CA ILE A 143 53.14 21.05 -36.45
C ILE A 143 52.91 22.34 -35.60
N THR A 144 53.82 23.31 -35.62
CA THR A 144 53.76 24.48 -34.73
C THR A 144 53.04 25.71 -35.29
N ASP A 145 52.58 25.73 -36.54
CA ASP A 145 52.02 26.95 -37.18
C ASP A 145 50.64 26.77 -37.84
N ALA A 146 50.03 25.59 -37.73
CA ALA A 146 48.72 25.28 -38.33
C ALA A 146 47.52 25.55 -37.39
N GLY A 147 47.72 26.32 -36.33
CA GLY A 147 46.70 26.61 -35.30
C GLY A 147 45.88 27.89 -35.53
N GLN A 148 46.12 28.64 -36.60
CA GLN A 148 45.54 29.98 -36.79
C GLN A 148 44.61 30.17 -37.99
N ASP A 149 44.38 29.15 -38.82
CA ASP A 149 43.49 29.27 -39.98
C ASP A 149 42.42 28.17 -40.01
N LEU A 150 41.76 27.95 -38.87
CA LEU A 150 40.42 27.40 -38.87
C LEU A 150 39.47 28.56 -39.14
N GLY A 151 39.06 28.70 -40.39
CA GLY A 151 38.22 29.79 -40.87
C GLY A 151 36.97 30.03 -40.01
N ALA A 152 36.50 31.29 -40.04
CA ALA A 152 35.41 31.83 -39.23
C ALA A 152 34.09 31.01 -39.27
N GLU A 153 33.89 30.15 -40.27
CA GLU A 153 32.75 29.23 -40.34
C GLU A 153 32.78 28.16 -39.23
N ASN A 154 33.95 27.60 -38.89
CA ASN A 154 34.05 26.55 -37.85
C ASN A 154 33.92 27.11 -36.42
N GLN A 155 34.31 28.37 -36.20
CA GLN A 155 34.14 29.04 -34.91
C GLN A 155 32.65 29.28 -34.58
N SER A 156 31.83 29.61 -35.57
CA SER A 156 30.37 29.78 -35.36
C SER A 156 29.64 28.49 -34.97
N ILE A 157 30.13 27.33 -35.42
CA ILE A 157 29.53 26.02 -35.11
C ILE A 157 29.84 25.64 -33.66
N ILE A 158 31.07 25.91 -33.21
CA ILE A 158 31.51 25.68 -31.82
C ILE A 158 30.78 26.63 -30.86
N ASP A 159 30.62 27.91 -31.22
CA ASP A 159 29.88 28.88 -30.39
C ASP A 159 28.38 28.55 -30.29
N GLN A 160 27.76 28.00 -31.34
CA GLN A 160 26.38 27.51 -31.27
C GLN A 160 26.23 26.25 -30.41
N ALA A 161 27.20 25.33 -30.45
CA ALA A 161 27.20 24.13 -29.63
C ALA A 161 27.36 24.46 -28.13
N VAL A 162 28.23 25.41 -27.79
CA VAL A 162 28.45 25.87 -26.41
C VAL A 162 27.23 26.64 -25.88
N ALA A 163 26.54 27.43 -26.71
CA ALA A 163 25.31 28.11 -26.32
C ALA A 163 24.13 27.14 -26.05
N LEU A 164 24.03 26.05 -26.82
CA LEU A 164 23.06 24.98 -26.57
C LEU A 164 23.35 24.23 -25.26
N GLN A 165 24.62 23.93 -24.98
CA GLN A 165 25.02 23.22 -23.76
C GLN A 165 24.85 24.08 -22.48
N GLY A 166 25.04 25.40 -22.60
CA GLY A 166 24.75 26.36 -21.52
C GLY A 166 23.27 26.45 -21.15
N SER A 167 22.36 26.31 -22.13
CA SER A 167 20.90 26.36 -21.90
C SER A 167 20.33 25.10 -21.21
N ILE A 168 21.03 23.97 -21.32
CA ILE A 168 20.58 22.66 -20.79
C ILE A 168 21.00 22.49 -19.32
N SER A 169 22.06 23.17 -18.88
CA SER A 169 22.62 23.03 -17.53
C SER A 169 21.85 23.81 -16.46
N ASP A 170 21.01 24.77 -16.85
CA ASP A 170 20.33 25.71 -15.93
C ASP A 170 18.83 25.41 -15.73
N SER A 171 18.36 24.28 -16.25
CA SER A 171 16.95 23.88 -16.10
C SER A 171 16.81 22.77 -15.06
N GLY A 172 16.18 23.08 -13.93
CA GLY A 172 15.60 22.13 -12.98
C GLY A 172 14.47 21.30 -13.62
N MET A 173 14.82 20.48 -14.61
CA MET A 173 13.95 19.80 -15.58
C MET A 173 13.22 18.54 -15.05
N LEU A 174 12.91 18.49 -13.75
CA LEU A 174 11.96 17.53 -13.18
C LEU A 174 10.70 18.24 -12.63
N GLY A 175 10.69 19.57 -12.58
CA GLY A 175 9.50 20.38 -12.32
C GLY A 175 9.17 21.20 -13.56
N ALA A 176 7.87 21.33 -13.86
CA ALA A 176 7.32 22.08 -14.97
C ALA A 176 8.09 23.38 -15.30
N ALA A 177 8.34 23.63 -16.59
CA ALA A 177 8.75 24.95 -17.04
C ALA A 177 7.67 25.97 -16.59
N PRO A 178 8.01 27.00 -15.80
CA PRO A 178 7.04 27.97 -15.31
C PRO A 178 6.62 28.86 -16.47
N GLY A 179 5.50 28.52 -17.11
CA GLY A 179 4.91 29.35 -18.18
C GLY A 179 3.95 28.63 -19.13
N ASP A 180 3.96 27.30 -19.22
CA ASP A 180 3.28 26.57 -20.29
C ASP A 180 2.13 25.65 -19.82
N SER A 181 1.81 25.69 -18.52
CA SER A 181 0.90 24.72 -17.87
C SER A 181 -0.58 25.10 -17.91
N ALA A 182 -0.93 26.35 -18.27
CA ALA A 182 -2.30 26.84 -18.13
C ALA A 182 -3.27 26.33 -19.22
N ASP A 183 -2.76 25.94 -20.39
CA ASP A 183 -3.58 25.51 -21.54
C ASP A 183 -3.47 23.99 -21.82
N GLN A 184 -2.75 23.23 -21.00
CA GLN A 184 -2.57 21.79 -21.21
C GLN A 184 -3.70 21.01 -20.54
N VAL A 185 -4.35 20.14 -21.32
CA VAL A 185 -5.42 19.28 -20.82
C VAL A 185 -4.83 18.27 -19.81
N PRO A 186 -5.35 18.18 -18.58
CA PRO A 186 -4.87 17.23 -17.58
C PRO A 186 -4.85 15.79 -18.11
N ASN A 187 -3.76 15.08 -17.81
CA ASN A 187 -3.53 13.68 -18.19
C ASN A 187 -3.06 12.81 -17.01
N ALA A 188 -3.14 13.35 -15.79
CA ALA A 188 -2.73 12.70 -14.56
C ALA A 188 -3.58 13.19 -13.39
N ILE A 189 -3.57 12.41 -12.31
CA ILE A 189 -4.15 12.82 -11.02
C ILE A 189 -3.04 12.82 -9.98
N GLU A 190 -2.93 13.90 -9.24
CA GLU A 190 -2.16 13.97 -7.99
C GLU A 190 -3.10 13.68 -6.83
N ILE A 191 -2.79 12.64 -6.07
CA ILE A 191 -3.55 12.20 -4.89
C ILE A 191 -2.70 12.54 -3.67
N THR A 192 -3.21 13.42 -2.81
CA THR A 192 -2.51 13.84 -1.60
C THR A 192 -3.37 13.55 -0.39
N PHE A 193 -2.77 13.00 0.67
CA PHE A 193 -3.44 12.79 1.96
C PHE A 193 -2.42 12.69 3.09
N LYS A 194 -2.90 12.71 4.34
CA LYS A 194 -2.12 12.39 5.54
C LYS A 194 -2.56 11.06 6.10
N ILE A 195 -1.61 10.21 6.46
CA ILE A 195 -1.86 8.89 7.06
C ILE A 195 -1.28 8.82 8.46
N SER A 196 -2.02 8.26 9.41
CA SER A 196 -1.58 8.00 10.79
C SER A 196 -2.27 6.78 11.39
N SER A 197 -1.73 6.21 12.47
CA SER A 197 -2.37 5.15 13.25
C SER A 197 -2.04 5.29 14.74
N ALA A 198 -2.96 4.86 15.60
CA ALA A 198 -2.72 4.84 17.06
C ALA A 198 -1.58 3.89 17.44
N HIS A 199 -1.38 2.83 16.65
CA HIS A 199 -0.37 1.81 16.83
C HIS A 199 0.65 1.83 15.70
N LEU A 200 1.86 1.36 15.99
CA LEU A 200 2.95 1.33 15.02
C LEU A 200 2.71 0.23 13.97
N ILE A 201 2.80 0.60 12.70
CA ILE A 201 2.78 -0.30 11.54
C ILE A 201 4.06 -0.05 10.74
N MET A 202 4.94 -1.03 10.59
CA MET A 202 6.27 -0.81 9.99
C MET A 202 6.28 -0.86 8.45
N ASP A 203 5.44 -1.69 7.84
CA ASP A 203 5.46 -1.97 6.40
C ASP A 203 4.06 -1.78 5.79
N ALA A 204 3.57 -0.54 5.82
CA ALA A 204 2.27 -0.19 5.28
C ALA A 204 2.34 0.06 3.76
N HIS A 205 1.33 -0.43 3.05
CA HIS A 205 1.10 -0.17 1.65
C HIS A 205 -0.27 0.49 1.48
N VAL A 206 -0.37 1.42 0.54
CA VAL A 206 -1.64 1.99 0.13
C VAL A 206 -2.00 1.43 -1.24
N PHE A 207 -3.25 1.01 -1.36
CA PHE A 207 -3.89 0.68 -2.61
C PHE A 207 -5.10 1.58 -2.78
N GLY A 208 -5.29 2.16 -3.96
CA GLY A 208 -6.49 2.94 -4.21
C GLY A 208 -6.99 2.84 -5.63
N THR A 209 -8.25 3.21 -5.77
CA THR A 209 -8.94 3.27 -7.06
C THR A 209 -9.50 4.67 -7.24
N VAL A 210 -9.41 5.19 -8.46
CA VAL A 210 -10.08 6.42 -8.86
C VAL A 210 -10.97 6.11 -10.06
N VAL A 211 -12.27 6.22 -9.87
CA VAL A 211 -13.25 6.08 -10.94
C VAL A 211 -13.25 7.38 -11.74
N ILE A 212 -12.87 7.28 -13.01
CA ILE A 212 -12.86 8.40 -13.94
C ILE A 212 -13.92 8.24 -15.04
N GLN A 213 -14.55 9.34 -15.43
CA GLN A 213 -15.46 9.41 -16.56
C GLN A 213 -14.74 10.04 -17.75
N THR A 214 -14.89 9.44 -18.93
CA THR A 214 -14.35 9.93 -20.21
C THR A 214 -15.43 9.89 -21.28
N GLU A 215 -15.17 10.44 -22.46
CA GLU A 215 -16.08 10.26 -23.62
C GLU A 215 -16.29 8.79 -23.98
N ALA A 216 -15.28 7.94 -23.75
CA ALA A 216 -15.33 6.50 -24.01
C ALA A 216 -16.04 5.68 -22.91
N GLY A 217 -16.48 6.33 -21.83
CA GLY A 217 -17.15 5.70 -20.68
C GLY A 217 -16.39 5.82 -19.36
N ILE A 218 -16.86 5.06 -18.36
CA ILE A 218 -16.28 4.99 -17.01
C ILE A 218 -15.13 3.99 -16.99
N ARG A 219 -14.03 4.34 -16.34
CA ARG A 219 -12.87 3.46 -16.11
C ARG A 219 -12.30 3.67 -14.72
N ASP A 220 -11.68 2.63 -14.18
CA ASP A 220 -10.96 2.71 -12.90
C ASP A 220 -9.47 2.91 -13.18
N ALA A 221 -8.89 3.94 -12.57
CA ALA A 221 -7.45 4.12 -12.44
C ALA A 221 -7.01 3.54 -11.10
N ILE A 222 -6.09 2.58 -11.12
CA ILE A 222 -5.59 1.92 -9.93
C ILE A 222 -4.20 2.45 -9.62
N PHE A 223 -3.94 2.78 -8.37
CA PHE A 223 -2.63 3.16 -7.88
C PHE A 223 -2.26 2.34 -6.65
N HIS A 224 -0.96 2.14 -6.45
CA HIS A 224 -0.42 1.52 -5.25
C HIS A 224 0.89 2.22 -4.88
N GLU A 225 1.15 2.36 -3.58
CA GLU A 225 2.37 3.01 -3.07
C GLU A 225 2.85 2.32 -1.79
N HIS A 226 4.16 2.17 -1.64
CA HIS A 226 4.77 1.74 -0.38
C HIS A 226 4.91 2.93 0.56
N VAL A 227 4.17 2.92 1.66
CA VAL A 227 4.19 3.99 2.66
C VAL A 227 5.29 3.77 3.70
N GLY A 228 5.60 2.49 3.99
CA GLY A 228 6.52 2.08 5.04
C GLY A 228 5.93 2.33 6.43
N LYS A 229 6.71 2.93 7.32
CA LYS A 229 6.31 3.15 8.71
C LYS A 229 5.16 4.15 8.84
N VAL A 230 4.10 3.76 9.55
CA VAL A 230 2.95 4.58 9.98
C VAL A 230 2.82 4.50 11.50
N ASP A 231 2.76 5.65 12.17
CA ASP A 231 2.56 5.76 13.62
C ASP A 231 1.59 6.91 13.93
N GLN A 232 1.58 7.38 15.19
CA GLN A 232 0.68 8.45 15.64
C GLN A 232 0.96 9.80 14.97
N THR A 233 2.11 9.95 14.32
CA THR A 233 2.51 11.17 13.63
C THR A 233 1.95 11.18 12.21
N PRO A 234 1.04 12.11 11.85
CA PRO A 234 0.50 12.19 10.49
C PRO A 234 1.62 12.42 9.46
N LYS A 235 1.74 11.50 8.49
CA LYS A 235 2.69 11.56 7.39
C LYS A 235 1.95 11.96 6.12
N LYS A 236 2.41 13.02 5.45
CA LYS A 236 1.88 13.42 4.14
C LYS A 236 2.38 12.44 3.06
N ILE A 237 1.45 11.92 2.27
CA ILE A 237 1.68 11.06 1.11
C ILE A 237 1.17 11.80 -0.13
N THR A 238 1.96 11.77 -1.20
CA THR A 238 1.59 12.34 -2.50
C THR A 238 1.90 11.30 -3.56
N ILE A 239 0.87 10.87 -4.28
CA ILE A 239 0.93 9.84 -5.32
C ILE A 239 0.54 10.51 -6.64
N LEU A 240 1.37 10.35 -7.67
CA LEU A 240 1.06 10.81 -9.01
C LEU A 240 0.63 9.60 -9.84
N GLN A 241 -0.62 9.61 -10.32
CA GLN A 241 -1.16 8.61 -11.23
C GLN A 241 -1.20 9.17 -12.66
N PRO A 242 -0.21 8.84 -13.52
CA PRO A 242 -0.13 9.36 -14.87
C PRO A 242 -0.89 8.49 -15.88
N GLY A 243 -0.90 8.93 -17.14
CA GLY A 243 -1.36 8.12 -18.28
C GLY A 243 -2.88 8.06 -18.43
N LEU A 244 -3.59 9.05 -17.89
CA LEU A 244 -5.04 9.17 -18.01
C LEU A 244 -5.42 9.85 -19.33
N PRO A 245 -6.55 9.46 -19.93
CA PRO A 245 -7.04 10.09 -21.16
C PRO A 245 -7.41 11.55 -20.92
N SER A 246 -7.10 12.43 -21.86
CA SER A 246 -7.39 13.86 -21.78
C SER A 246 -8.88 14.15 -21.54
N GLY A 247 -9.18 15.13 -20.70
CA GLY A 247 -10.56 15.58 -20.44
C GLY A 247 -11.38 14.62 -19.58
N PHE A 248 -10.70 13.80 -18.76
CA PHE A 248 -11.36 12.94 -17.78
C PHE A 248 -11.97 13.77 -16.64
N GLU A 249 -12.98 13.23 -15.98
CA GLU A 249 -13.55 13.79 -14.75
C GLU A 249 -13.48 12.75 -13.63
N ILE A 250 -13.02 13.16 -12.45
CA ILE A 250 -12.95 12.29 -11.27
C ILE A 250 -14.35 12.14 -10.66
N LYS A 251 -14.83 10.90 -10.54
CA LYS A 251 -16.15 10.59 -9.96
C LYS A 251 -16.09 10.11 -8.52
N GLN A 252 -15.14 9.22 -8.23
CA GLN A 252 -15.01 8.60 -6.92
C GLN A 252 -13.56 8.19 -6.71
N SER A 253 -13.10 8.23 -5.47
CA SER A 253 -11.85 7.62 -5.06
C SER A 253 -12.05 6.74 -3.82
N THR A 254 -11.32 5.64 -3.75
CA THR A 254 -11.25 4.78 -2.58
C THR A 254 -9.79 4.50 -2.23
N ILE A 255 -9.48 4.46 -0.94
CA ILE A 255 -8.13 4.19 -0.43
C ILE A 255 -8.22 3.09 0.63
N HIS A 256 -7.36 2.10 0.46
CA HIS A 256 -7.23 0.91 1.28
C HIS A 256 -5.78 0.83 1.78
N VAL A 257 -5.60 0.44 3.06
CA VAL A 257 -4.28 0.35 3.69
C VAL A 257 -4.01 -1.09 4.05
N PHE A 258 -2.85 -1.61 3.67
CA PHE A 258 -2.45 -2.99 3.88
C PHE A 258 -1.14 -3.07 4.67
N ASN A 259 -0.98 -4.14 5.44
CA ASN A 259 0.31 -4.57 6.00
C ASN A 259 0.40 -6.09 5.87
N HIS A 260 1.47 -6.57 5.25
CA HIS A 260 1.69 -7.99 4.95
C HIS A 260 0.42 -8.68 4.43
N GLY A 261 -0.29 -8.04 3.52
CA GLY A 261 -1.49 -8.59 2.88
C GLY A 261 -2.79 -8.55 3.69
N GLU A 262 -2.74 -8.10 4.94
CA GLU A 262 -3.93 -7.84 5.75
C GLU A 262 -4.35 -6.38 5.59
N GLU A 263 -5.64 -6.14 5.43
CA GLU A 263 -6.20 -4.79 5.25
C GLU A 263 -6.61 -4.20 6.59
N PHE A 264 -6.25 -2.94 6.83
CA PHE A 264 -6.73 -2.18 7.98
C PHE A 264 -8.02 -1.45 7.65
N ALA A 265 -8.88 -1.35 8.67
CA ALA A 265 -9.99 -0.41 8.61
C ALA A 265 -9.45 1.02 8.51
N THR A 266 -10.13 1.86 7.76
CA THR A 266 -9.88 3.31 7.68
C THR A 266 -11.13 4.10 8.02
N ASN A 267 -10.98 5.37 8.37
CA ASN A 267 -12.11 6.29 8.52
C ASN A 267 -12.91 6.52 7.21
N HIS A 268 -12.41 6.05 6.06
CA HIS A 268 -13.10 6.07 4.77
C HIS A 268 -13.60 4.69 4.32
N SER A 269 -13.44 3.66 5.15
CA SER A 269 -13.91 2.31 4.82
C SER A 269 -15.43 2.24 4.76
N GLU A 270 -15.97 1.56 3.76
CA GLU A 270 -17.41 1.41 3.62
C GLU A 270 -18.00 0.53 4.73
N LYS A 271 -19.17 0.94 5.24
CA LYS A 271 -19.93 0.19 6.27
C LYS A 271 -19.07 -0.19 7.48
N HIS A 272 -18.32 0.78 7.99
CA HIS A 272 -17.47 0.63 9.17
C HIS A 272 -18.29 0.57 10.47
N TYR A 273 -18.00 -0.42 11.31
CA TYR A 273 -18.59 -0.62 12.62
C TYR A 273 -17.52 -0.97 13.67
N GLU A 274 -17.60 -0.36 14.84
CA GLU A 274 -16.74 -0.67 15.97
C GLU A 274 -17.27 -1.88 16.76
N LEU A 275 -16.39 -2.85 16.96
CA LEU A 275 -16.63 -4.10 17.67
C LEU A 275 -15.75 -4.17 18.93
N THR A 276 -16.24 -4.90 19.92
CA THR A 276 -15.41 -5.43 21.00
C THR A 276 -14.54 -6.58 20.48
N ALA A 277 -13.41 -6.86 21.15
CA ALA A 277 -12.57 -8.01 20.81
C ALA A 277 -13.37 -9.32 20.69
N SER A 278 -14.27 -9.60 21.64
CA SER A 278 -15.11 -10.80 21.62
C SER A 278 -16.07 -10.85 20.42
N GLU A 279 -16.65 -9.72 20.01
CA GLU A 279 -17.53 -9.65 18.83
C GLU A 279 -16.74 -9.89 17.54
N ALA A 280 -15.51 -9.36 17.44
CA ALA A 280 -14.64 -9.57 16.27
C ALA A 280 -14.20 -11.04 16.14
N VAL A 281 -13.78 -11.67 17.24
CA VAL A 281 -13.44 -13.10 17.27
C VAL A 281 -14.65 -13.95 16.90
N GLU A 282 -15.84 -13.63 17.43
CA GLU A 282 -17.08 -14.34 17.10
C GLU A 282 -17.42 -14.21 15.61
N PHE A 283 -17.28 -13.02 15.02
CA PHE A 283 -17.50 -12.82 13.59
C PHE A 283 -16.60 -13.71 12.74
N VAL A 284 -15.28 -13.71 13.00
CA VAL A 284 -14.32 -14.51 12.22
C VAL A 284 -14.60 -16.01 12.38
N ARG A 285 -14.97 -16.44 13.58
CA ARG A 285 -15.34 -17.84 13.83
C ARG A 285 -16.59 -18.25 13.06
N LEU A 286 -17.63 -17.42 13.06
CA LEU A 286 -18.87 -17.69 12.33
C LEU A 286 -18.64 -17.70 10.82
N ASP A 287 -17.82 -16.79 10.29
CA ASP A 287 -17.44 -16.77 8.89
C ASP A 287 -16.66 -18.04 8.52
N HIS A 288 -15.67 -18.43 9.33
CA HIS A 288 -14.88 -19.64 9.12
C HIS A 288 -15.76 -20.91 9.09
N GLN A 289 -16.66 -21.10 10.05
CA GLN A 289 -17.61 -22.21 10.05
C GLN A 289 -18.60 -22.14 8.88
N GLY A 290 -19.03 -20.92 8.52
CA GLY A 290 -19.93 -20.66 7.41
C GLY A 290 -19.36 -21.09 6.06
N ASN A 291 -18.05 -20.89 5.87
CA ASN A 291 -17.30 -21.25 4.68
C ASN A 291 -16.90 -22.75 4.63
N HIS A 292 -16.97 -23.46 5.76
CA HIS A 292 -16.52 -24.86 5.88
C HIS A 292 -17.56 -25.78 6.55
N ARG A 293 -18.86 -25.56 6.29
CA ARG A 293 -19.99 -26.22 6.99
C ARG A 293 -19.98 -27.74 7.00
N ARG A 294 -19.24 -28.38 6.08
CA ARG A 294 -19.17 -29.84 5.92
C ARG A 294 -17.74 -30.34 5.81
N ASP A 295 -16.77 -29.44 5.89
CA ASP A 295 -15.37 -29.76 5.65
C ASP A 295 -14.67 -29.99 6.98
N SER A 296 -13.59 -30.75 6.93
CA SER A 296 -12.66 -30.89 8.05
C SER A 296 -11.42 -30.06 7.72
N VAL A 297 -11.22 -28.97 8.45
CA VAL A 297 -10.09 -28.04 8.24
C VAL A 297 -9.27 -27.94 9.53
N PRO A 298 -7.93 -27.83 9.43
CA PRO A 298 -7.08 -27.67 10.60
C PRO A 298 -7.33 -26.33 11.29
N ALA A 299 -6.89 -26.22 12.55
CA ALA A 299 -6.81 -24.93 13.23
C ALA A 299 -5.82 -24.02 12.50
N GLN A 300 -6.01 -22.71 12.65
CA GLN A 300 -5.14 -21.71 12.05
C GLN A 300 -5.17 -20.40 12.84
N PRO A 301 -4.09 -19.61 12.81
CA PRO A 301 -4.08 -18.27 13.38
C PRO A 301 -4.95 -17.31 12.55
N VAL A 302 -5.45 -16.24 13.18
CA VAL A 302 -6.28 -15.20 12.54
C VAL A 302 -5.44 -13.95 12.27
N TRP A 303 -4.81 -13.90 11.10
CA TRP A 303 -3.96 -12.78 10.69
C TRP A 303 -4.65 -11.41 10.61
N PRO A 304 -5.93 -11.29 10.19
CA PRO A 304 -6.62 -9.99 10.24
C PRO A 304 -6.74 -9.40 11.65
N LEU A 305 -6.66 -10.25 12.68
CA LEU A 305 -6.66 -9.87 14.10
C LEU A 305 -5.30 -10.14 14.74
N ALA A 306 -4.23 -10.02 13.94
CA ALA A 306 -2.88 -10.20 14.44
C ALA A 306 -2.58 -9.20 15.58
N PRO A 307 -1.79 -9.61 16.56
CA PRO A 307 -1.37 -8.76 17.66
C PRO A 307 -0.45 -7.64 17.14
N ARG A 308 -0.49 -6.49 17.81
CA ARG A 308 0.27 -5.27 17.44
C ARG A 308 1.78 -5.51 17.32
N GLU A 309 2.32 -6.49 18.06
CA GLU A 309 3.73 -6.85 18.04
C GLU A 309 4.18 -7.31 16.65
N LEU A 310 3.29 -8.00 15.90
CA LEU A 310 3.57 -8.42 14.53
C LEU A 310 3.51 -7.25 13.55
N HIS A 311 2.54 -6.34 13.69
CA HIS A 311 2.42 -5.15 12.85
C HIS A 311 3.58 -4.15 13.05
N ALA A 312 4.12 -4.10 14.27
CA ALA A 312 5.23 -3.22 14.64
C ALA A 312 6.61 -3.81 14.31
N ALA A 313 6.68 -5.07 13.87
CA ALA A 313 7.92 -5.75 13.56
C ALA A 313 8.54 -5.26 12.25
N THR A 314 9.86 -5.17 12.19
CA THR A 314 10.55 -4.76 10.95
C THR A 314 10.91 -5.97 10.09
N HIS A 315 11.24 -7.11 10.71
CA HIS A 315 11.67 -8.31 10.00
C HIS A 315 10.98 -9.57 10.52
N SER A 316 10.59 -10.45 9.60
CA SER A 316 10.03 -11.77 9.88
C SER A 316 10.90 -12.63 10.82
N ARG A 317 12.23 -12.49 10.70
CA ARG A 317 13.23 -13.22 11.52
C ARG A 317 13.10 -12.97 13.02
N GLU A 318 12.53 -11.84 13.44
CA GLU A 318 12.28 -11.55 14.86
C GLU A 318 11.21 -12.49 15.46
N PHE A 319 10.43 -13.14 14.58
CA PHE A 319 9.31 -14.00 14.87
C PHE A 319 9.43 -15.40 14.25
N ASP A 320 10.60 -15.74 13.68
CA ASP A 320 10.90 -17.03 13.05
C ASP A 320 11.18 -18.12 14.09
N PHE A 321 10.11 -18.47 14.82
CA PHE A 321 10.12 -19.47 15.89
C PHE A 321 8.90 -20.36 15.69
N PRO A 322 9.06 -21.63 15.28
CA PRO A 322 7.93 -22.54 15.23
C PRO A 322 7.38 -22.76 16.64
N VAL A 323 6.10 -22.48 16.82
CA VAL A 323 5.38 -22.61 18.09
C VAL A 323 4.30 -23.66 17.96
N THR A 324 4.15 -24.51 18.97
CA THR A 324 3.04 -25.46 19.08
C THR A 324 2.11 -25.02 20.20
N VAL A 325 0.82 -24.89 19.91
CA VAL A 325 -0.19 -24.40 20.85
C VAL A 325 -1.38 -25.35 20.94
N LYS A 326 -2.00 -25.42 22.13
CA LYS A 326 -3.30 -26.06 22.32
C LYS A 326 -4.40 -25.03 22.24
N ILE A 327 -5.38 -25.29 21.40
CA ILE A 327 -6.50 -24.40 21.12
C ILE A 327 -7.80 -25.11 21.49
N SER A 328 -8.65 -24.43 22.25
CA SER A 328 -9.97 -24.93 22.62
C SER A 328 -10.91 -24.98 21.40
N ALA A 329 -12.05 -25.65 21.53
CA ALA A 329 -13.09 -25.64 20.49
C ALA A 329 -13.69 -24.24 20.24
N THR A 330 -13.46 -23.26 21.13
CA THR A 330 -13.89 -21.87 20.95
C THR A 330 -12.87 -20.99 20.23
N GLY A 331 -11.64 -21.49 20.03
CA GLY A 331 -10.51 -20.72 19.47
C GLY A 331 -9.62 -20.06 20.51
N GLU A 332 -9.79 -20.37 21.80
CA GLU A 332 -8.98 -19.81 22.88
C GLU A 332 -7.68 -20.58 23.06
N LEU A 333 -6.58 -19.85 23.28
CA LEU A 333 -5.28 -20.41 23.61
C LEU A 333 -5.31 -21.03 25.02
N GLN A 334 -5.09 -22.33 25.13
CA GLN A 334 -5.05 -23.04 26.43
C GLN A 334 -3.62 -23.13 26.99
N SER A 335 -2.65 -23.44 26.14
CA SER A 335 -1.24 -23.56 26.53
C SER A 335 -0.33 -23.50 25.31
N ILE A 336 0.88 -23.01 25.50
CA ILE A 336 1.98 -23.15 24.54
C ILE A 336 2.74 -24.42 24.91
N GLU A 337 2.78 -25.42 24.02
CA GLU A 337 3.50 -26.66 24.26
C GLU A 337 5.02 -26.45 24.18
N GLY A 338 5.75 -27.19 25.02
CA GLY A 338 7.20 -27.11 25.08
C GLY A 338 7.70 -25.93 25.89
N ASP A 339 7.30 -25.82 27.16
CA ASP A 339 7.84 -24.85 28.14
C ASP A 339 9.38 -24.86 28.25
N GLU A 340 10.05 -25.89 27.71
CA GLU A 340 11.51 -25.96 27.59
C GLU A 340 12.08 -25.11 26.43
N LEU A 341 11.25 -24.72 25.44
CA LEU A 341 11.64 -23.77 24.42
C LEU A 341 11.65 -22.36 25.04
N ILE A 342 12.84 -21.80 25.19
CA ILE A 342 13.02 -20.40 25.59
C ILE A 342 12.59 -19.53 24.40
N LEU A 343 11.29 -19.24 24.33
CA LEU A 343 10.76 -18.25 23.38
C LEU A 343 11.21 -16.85 23.81
N PRO A 344 11.68 -16.01 22.87
CA PRO A 344 11.88 -14.60 23.13
C PRO A 344 10.60 -13.95 23.68
N HIS A 345 10.75 -12.97 24.56
CA HIS A 345 9.62 -12.35 25.25
C HIS A 345 8.59 -11.77 24.27
N ASN A 346 9.05 -11.09 23.21
CA ASN A 346 8.21 -10.52 22.16
C ASN A 346 7.42 -11.59 21.38
N VAL A 347 8.04 -12.75 21.11
CA VAL A 347 7.37 -13.87 20.41
C VAL A 347 6.30 -14.48 21.30
N ARG A 348 6.62 -14.68 22.58
CA ARG A 348 5.66 -15.20 23.57
C ARG A 348 4.46 -14.25 23.72
N GLU A 349 4.71 -12.95 23.90
CA GLU A 349 3.65 -11.94 24.02
C GLU A 349 2.76 -11.91 22.77
N ALA A 350 3.35 -11.98 21.57
CA ALA A 350 2.57 -12.05 20.32
C ALA A 350 1.68 -13.30 20.28
N VAL A 351 2.21 -14.48 20.60
CA VAL A 351 1.43 -15.72 20.60
C VAL A 351 0.32 -15.70 21.64
N GLU A 352 0.59 -15.19 22.85
CA GLU A 352 -0.40 -15.09 23.94
C GLU A 352 -1.55 -14.14 23.60
N ASN A 353 -1.30 -13.09 22.82
CA ASN A 353 -2.30 -12.13 22.37
C ASN A 353 -2.94 -12.49 21.02
N MET A 354 -2.58 -13.63 20.42
CA MET A 354 -3.08 -14.03 19.10
C MET A 354 -4.47 -14.64 19.16
N THR A 355 -5.28 -14.35 18.15
CA THR A 355 -6.57 -15.03 17.96
C THR A 355 -6.41 -16.26 17.07
N PHE A 356 -7.07 -17.36 17.42
CA PHE A 356 -7.05 -18.61 16.66
C PHE A 356 -8.44 -19.04 16.21
N LEU A 357 -8.50 -19.67 15.05
CA LEU A 357 -9.64 -20.46 14.61
C LEU A 357 -9.45 -21.93 15.06
N PRO A 358 -10.45 -22.54 15.71
CA PRO A 358 -10.38 -23.94 16.08
C PRO A 358 -10.40 -24.83 14.83
N ALA A 359 -9.85 -26.04 14.93
CA ALA A 359 -10.04 -27.03 13.89
C ALA A 359 -11.52 -27.39 13.75
N LEU A 360 -11.94 -27.68 12.53
CA LEU A 360 -13.29 -28.19 12.25
C LEU A 360 -13.23 -29.66 11.86
N GLU A 361 -14.20 -30.43 12.33
CA GLU A 361 -14.46 -31.79 11.88
C GLU A 361 -15.91 -31.88 11.39
N ALA A 362 -16.08 -32.08 10.07
CA ALA A 362 -17.38 -31.99 9.40
C ALA A 362 -18.14 -30.70 9.75
N GLY A 363 -17.43 -29.57 9.74
CA GLY A 363 -17.96 -28.24 10.07
C GLY A 363 -18.21 -27.97 11.55
N GLN A 364 -17.91 -28.91 12.45
CA GLN A 364 -18.05 -28.71 13.90
C GLN A 364 -16.71 -28.36 14.54
N PRO A 365 -16.62 -27.29 15.36
CA PRO A 365 -15.41 -26.94 16.08
C PRO A 365 -14.99 -28.03 17.06
N ARG A 366 -13.69 -28.30 17.11
CA ARG A 366 -13.08 -29.21 18.08
C ARG A 366 -11.79 -28.64 18.64
N GLU A 367 -11.41 -29.14 19.81
CA GLU A 367 -10.10 -28.86 20.37
C GLU A 367 -9.00 -29.44 19.47
N SER A 368 -7.87 -28.75 19.40
CA SER A 368 -6.79 -29.14 18.50
C SER A 368 -5.43 -28.61 18.96
N ILE A 369 -4.39 -29.24 18.42
CA ILE A 369 -3.01 -28.77 18.53
C ILE A 369 -2.64 -28.16 17.18
N LEU A 370 -2.06 -26.96 17.21
CA LEU A 370 -1.58 -26.24 16.04
C LEU A 370 -0.09 -25.98 16.18
N THR A 371 0.69 -26.37 15.18
CA THR A 371 2.07 -25.92 15.02
C THR A 371 2.10 -24.90 13.89
N PHE A 372 2.59 -23.70 14.17
CA PHE A 372 2.70 -22.61 13.19
C PHE A 372 3.93 -21.75 13.48
N ASN A 373 4.35 -20.91 12.53
CA ASN A 373 5.41 -19.95 12.74
C ASN A 373 4.83 -18.53 12.71
N PRO A 374 4.96 -17.69 13.75
CA PRO A 374 4.50 -16.31 13.71
C PRO A 374 5.12 -15.49 12.57
N ALA A 375 6.28 -15.90 12.04
CA ALA A 375 6.86 -15.33 10.82
C ALA A 375 6.00 -15.55 9.55
N ASP A 376 5.05 -16.48 9.54
CA ASP A 376 4.15 -16.70 8.41
C ASP A 376 3.23 -15.50 8.15
N PHE A 377 2.99 -14.66 9.17
CA PHE A 377 2.25 -13.39 9.05
C PHE A 377 2.86 -12.46 8.00
N PHE A 378 4.19 -12.46 7.83
CA PHE A 378 4.90 -11.56 6.91
C PHE A 378 4.78 -11.98 5.44
N LYS A 379 4.27 -13.20 5.20
CA LYS A 379 4.00 -13.81 3.88
C LYS A 379 5.20 -13.80 2.93
N GLU A 380 6.39 -13.99 3.48
CA GLU A 380 7.66 -14.05 2.76
C GLU A 380 7.93 -15.41 2.09
#